data_AF-A0A8B8L3U9-F1
#
_entry.id   AF-A0A8B8L3U9-F1
#
_cell.length_a   1.000
_cell.length_b   1.000
_cell.length_c   1.000
_cell.angle_alpha   90.00
_cell.angle_beta   90.00
_cell.angle_gamma   90.00
#
_symmetry.space_group_name_H-M   'P 1'
#
loop_
_entity.id
_entity.type
_entity.pdbx_description
1 polymer ?
#
loop_
_entity_poly.entity_id
_entity_poly.type
_entity_poly.pdbx_seq_one_letter_code
_entity_poly.pdbx_strand_id
1 'polypeptide(L)'
;METVFSPRTVEEIFKDYSARRTAVIRALTQDVDEFYGLCDPDKENLCLYGLPNENWEVTLPVDEVPPELPEPALGINFARDGMNRRDWLSLVAVHSDSWLLSVAFYLGARLNRNERKRLFSLVNDLPTIFEVVTDRKPIKDKPAVDSGSKSRGSTKVRDLSSFLRSSDGQVKSNPKFADEGYEDDDDEHSETLCGCCGGNYNADEFWIGCDVCERWFHGKCVKITPAKAEGIKQYKCPSCSMKRNKT
;
A
#
# COMPACT_ATOMS: atom_id res chain seq x y z
N MET A 1 -0.43 27.32 30.69
CA MET A 1 0.67 27.61 29.74
C MET A 1 0.24 26.93 28.46
N GLU A 2 -0.43 27.66 27.57
CA GLU A 2 -0.91 27.10 26.30
C GLU A 2 0.33 26.78 25.46
N THR A 3 0.62 25.50 25.28
CA THR A 3 1.56 25.04 24.26
C THR A 3 0.93 25.39 22.91
N VAL A 4 1.25 26.58 22.41
CA VAL A 4 0.96 26.97 21.03
C VAL A 4 1.81 26.03 20.17
N PHE A 5 1.26 24.87 19.82
CA PHE A 5 1.84 24.00 18.82
C PHE A 5 1.86 24.80 17.52
N SER A 6 3.04 25.33 17.20
CA SER A 6 3.31 25.94 15.89
C SER A 6 2.88 24.94 14.82
N PRO A 7 2.12 25.38 13.79
CA PRO A 7 1.75 24.51 12.69
C PRO A 7 3.02 23.91 12.09
N ARG A 8 3.09 22.57 12.06
CA ARG A 8 4.21 21.88 11.40
C ARG A 8 4.03 21.92 9.89
N THR A 9 5.13 22.08 9.16
CA THR A 9 5.10 22.01 7.70
C THR A 9 5.04 20.56 7.21
N VAL A 10 4.69 20.37 5.93
CA VAL A 10 4.73 19.06 5.27
C VAL A 10 6.12 18.42 5.40
N GLU A 11 7.19 19.20 5.22
CA GLU A 11 8.57 18.74 5.30
C GLU A 11 8.97 18.31 6.71
N GLU A 12 8.53 19.04 7.74
CA GLU A 12 8.80 18.69 9.13
C GLU A 12 8.10 17.39 9.53
N ILE A 13 6.84 17.21 9.09
CA ILE A 13 6.08 15.98 9.34
C ILE A 13 6.70 14.81 8.58
N PHE A 14 7.08 15.01 7.32
CA PHE A 14 7.71 13.95 6.53
C PHE A 14 9.10 13.57 7.07
N LYS A 15 9.85 14.53 7.61
CA LYS A 15 11.12 14.27 8.31
C LYS A 15 10.90 13.43 9.57
N ASP A 16 9.90 13.77 10.38
CA ASP A 16 9.50 13.01 11.56
C ASP A 16 9.10 11.57 11.18
N TYR A 17 8.21 11.40 10.19
CA TYR A 17 7.83 10.11 9.62
C TYR A 17 9.04 9.29 9.17
N SER A 18 9.95 9.90 8.39
CA SER A 18 11.12 9.22 7.84
C SER A 18 12.07 8.74 8.93
N ALA A 19 12.29 9.54 9.98
CA ALA A 19 13.16 9.16 11.10
C ALA A 19 12.58 7.98 11.89
N ARG A 20 11.28 8.03 12.22
CA ARG A 20 10.59 6.93 12.90
C ARG A 20 10.55 5.67 12.04
N ARG A 21 10.30 5.79 10.74
CA ARG A 21 10.35 4.69 9.77
C ARG A 21 11.73 4.04 9.74
N THR A 22 12.81 4.83 9.70
CA THR A 22 14.19 4.33 9.76
C THR A 22 14.45 3.53 11.04
N ALA A 23 13.99 4.03 12.19
CA ALA A 23 14.11 3.33 13.46
C ALA A 23 13.42 1.95 13.45
N VAL A 24 12.17 1.88 12.98
CA VAL A 24 11.42 0.62 12.91
C VAL A 24 12.04 -0.35 11.91
N ILE A 25 12.50 0.13 10.75
CA ILE A 25 13.24 -0.71 9.80
C ILE A 25 14.50 -1.29 10.47
N ARG A 26 15.23 -0.49 11.25
CA ARG A 26 16.41 -0.97 11.98
C ARG A 26 16.03 -2.09 12.96
N ALA A 27 14.99 -1.89 13.76
CA ALA A 27 14.46 -2.88 14.71
C ALA A 27 14.10 -4.21 14.02
N LEU A 28 13.39 -4.14 12.89
CA LEU A 28 12.89 -5.33 12.19
C LEU A 28 13.93 -5.98 11.26
N THR A 29 15.13 -5.39 11.14
CA THR A 29 16.11 -5.88 10.17
C THR A 29 17.55 -6.00 10.67
N GLN A 30 18.13 -4.95 11.24
CA GLN A 30 19.52 -4.94 11.71
C GLN A 30 19.59 -5.44 13.14
N ASP A 31 18.67 -4.96 13.98
CA ASP A 31 18.60 -5.24 15.41
C ASP A 31 17.56 -6.35 15.71
N VAL A 32 17.24 -7.18 14.71
CA VAL A 32 16.08 -8.10 14.75
C VAL A 32 16.17 -9.17 15.83
N ASP A 33 17.39 -9.56 16.24
CA ASP A 33 17.59 -10.50 17.34
C ASP A 33 17.40 -9.84 18.71
N GLU A 34 17.85 -8.59 18.86
CA GLU A 34 17.59 -7.79 20.07
C GLU A 34 16.10 -7.51 20.23
N PHE A 35 15.45 -7.02 19.17
CA PHE A 35 14.02 -6.78 19.12
C PHE A 35 13.21 -8.05 19.47
N TYR A 36 13.55 -9.19 18.87
CA TYR A 36 12.88 -10.47 19.15
C TYR A 36 13.05 -10.89 20.62
N GLY A 37 14.24 -10.70 21.19
CA GLY A 37 14.54 -11.00 22.59
C GLY A 37 13.78 -10.12 23.58
N LEU A 38 13.53 -8.85 23.24
CA LEU A 38 12.74 -7.94 24.08
C LEU A 38 11.24 -8.24 24.09
N CYS A 39 10.71 -8.79 22.99
CA CYS A 39 9.29 -9.13 22.81
C CYS A 39 8.88 -10.43 23.52
N ASP A 40 9.09 -10.49 24.83
CA ASP A 40 8.76 -11.66 25.67
C ASP A 40 7.23 -11.87 25.78
N PRO A 41 6.66 -13.02 25.35
CA PRO A 41 5.22 -13.31 25.44
C PRO A 41 4.69 -13.40 26.86
N ASP A 42 5.56 -13.63 27.86
CA ASP A 42 5.17 -13.70 29.27
C ASP A 42 5.08 -12.31 29.93
N LYS A 43 5.49 -11.25 29.23
CA LYS A 43 5.30 -9.85 29.66
C LYS A 43 3.92 -9.33 29.24
N GLU A 44 3.55 -8.20 29.81
CA GLU A 44 2.35 -7.43 29.43
C GLU A 44 2.35 -6.99 27.95
N ASN A 45 1.31 -6.26 27.54
CA ASN A 45 1.03 -5.91 26.14
C ASN A 45 2.08 -4.93 25.56
N LEU A 46 3.19 -5.45 25.04
CA LEU A 46 4.27 -4.64 24.51
C LEU A 46 3.93 -4.04 23.13
N CYS A 47 4.54 -2.88 22.87
CA CYS A 47 4.46 -2.13 21.63
C CYS A 47 5.86 -1.90 21.05
N LEU A 48 5.96 -1.70 19.74
CA LEU A 48 7.16 -1.22 19.07
C LEU A 48 6.98 0.25 18.68
N TYR A 49 7.84 1.12 19.19
CA TYR A 49 7.85 2.54 18.85
C TYR A 49 9.08 2.90 18.01
N GLY A 50 8.87 3.69 16.97
CA GLY A 50 9.91 4.46 16.28
C GLY A 50 9.92 5.90 16.74
N LEU A 51 11.09 6.45 17.06
CA LEU A 51 11.26 7.79 17.59
C LEU A 51 11.84 8.76 16.53
N PRO A 52 11.58 10.08 16.64
CA PRO A 52 12.09 11.07 15.67
C PRO A 52 13.61 11.22 15.65
N ASN A 53 14.32 10.65 16.63
CA ASN A 53 15.78 10.61 16.71
C ASN A 53 16.39 9.34 16.09
N GLU A 54 15.60 8.60 15.29
CA GLU A 54 15.99 7.35 14.62
C GLU A 54 16.32 6.19 15.59
N ASN A 55 15.88 6.28 16.84
CA ASN A 55 15.89 5.15 17.78
C ASN A 55 14.53 4.47 17.84
N TRP A 56 14.55 3.19 18.21
CA TRP A 56 13.37 2.39 18.45
C TRP A 56 13.35 1.93 19.90
N GLU A 57 12.15 1.64 20.42
CA GLU A 57 11.98 1.10 21.77
C GLU A 57 10.84 0.08 21.79
N VAL A 58 10.96 -0.91 22.68
CA VAL A 58 9.89 -1.86 23.01
C VAL A 58 9.47 -1.59 24.44
N THR A 59 8.25 -1.10 24.61
CA THR A 59 7.73 -0.68 25.92
C THR A 59 6.21 -0.88 25.97
N LEU A 60 5.66 -0.77 27.18
CA LEU A 60 4.21 -0.70 27.40
C LEU A 60 3.65 0.59 26.79
N PRO A 61 2.35 0.61 26.42
CA PRO A 61 1.67 1.85 26.07
C PRO A 61 1.80 2.90 27.17
N VAL A 62 1.62 4.16 26.78
CA VAL A 62 1.73 5.28 27.71
C VAL A 62 0.46 5.33 28.58
N ASP A 63 0.62 5.45 29.89
CA ASP A 63 -0.52 5.53 30.85
C ASP A 63 -1.28 6.88 30.80
N GLU A 64 -0.88 7.81 29.93
CA GLU A 64 -1.47 9.13 29.81
C GLU A 64 -2.83 9.09 29.08
N VAL A 65 -3.83 9.78 29.65
CA VAL A 65 -5.20 9.80 29.13
C VAL A 65 -5.67 11.24 28.88
N PRO A 66 -5.93 11.66 27.62
CA PRO A 66 -5.63 10.95 26.37
C PRO A 66 -4.13 11.02 26.00
N PRO A 67 -3.61 10.03 25.25
CA PRO A 67 -2.22 10.05 24.80
C PRO A 67 -1.98 11.19 23.80
N GLU A 68 -0.75 11.73 23.79
CA GLU A 68 -0.38 12.84 22.90
C GLU A 68 -0.31 12.44 21.42
N LEU A 69 -0.01 11.18 21.11
CA LEU A 69 0.10 10.63 19.75
C LEU A 69 -0.71 9.35 19.62
N PRO A 70 -1.13 8.96 18.39
CA PRO A 70 -1.70 7.66 18.15
C PRO A 70 -0.80 6.52 18.65
N GLU A 71 -1.41 5.51 19.26
CA GLU A 71 -0.67 4.37 19.80
C GLU A 71 -0.40 3.31 18.72
N PRO A 72 0.78 2.66 18.76
CA PRO A 72 1.07 1.50 17.91
C PRO A 72 0.26 0.27 18.35
N ALA A 73 0.38 -0.82 17.60
CA ALA A 73 -0.30 -2.06 17.92
C ALA A 73 0.18 -2.63 19.27
N LEU A 74 -0.79 -2.92 20.14
CA LEU A 74 -0.62 -3.49 21.47
C LEU A 74 -0.46 -5.01 21.42
N GLY A 75 0.45 -5.55 22.24
CA GLY A 75 0.58 -7.00 22.44
C GLY A 75 1.26 -7.72 21.29
N ILE A 76 2.20 -7.06 20.59
CA ILE A 76 2.95 -7.68 19.49
C ILE A 76 3.73 -8.93 19.94
N ASN A 77 4.08 -9.00 21.21
CA ASN A 77 4.80 -10.11 21.84
C ASN A 77 3.98 -11.41 21.91
N PHE A 78 2.64 -11.35 22.01
CA PHE A 78 1.81 -12.55 22.21
C PHE A 78 1.80 -13.51 21.02
N ALA A 79 1.85 -12.98 19.80
CA ALA A 79 1.87 -13.80 18.60
C ALA A 79 3.26 -14.33 18.25
N ARG A 80 4.33 -13.87 18.94
CA ARG A 80 5.73 -14.12 18.56
C ARG A 80 6.05 -15.61 18.40
N ASP A 81 5.70 -16.40 19.40
CA ASP A 81 6.03 -17.84 19.44
C ASP A 81 4.92 -18.72 18.82
N GLY A 82 3.77 -18.12 18.49
CA GLY A 82 2.62 -18.81 17.88
C GLY A 82 2.68 -18.91 16.36
N MET A 83 3.68 -18.31 15.70
CA MET A 83 3.80 -18.29 14.24
C MET A 83 5.26 -18.30 13.75
N ASN A 84 5.48 -18.43 12.44
CA ASN A 84 6.83 -18.34 11.90
C ASN A 84 7.43 -16.96 12.17
N ARG A 85 8.70 -16.90 12.58
CA ARG A 85 9.40 -15.64 12.87
C ARG A 85 9.30 -14.62 11.73
N ARG A 86 9.35 -15.05 10.46
CA ARG A 86 9.19 -14.14 9.30
C ARG A 86 7.78 -13.59 9.18
N ASP A 87 6.78 -14.42 9.44
CA ASP A 87 5.37 -14.01 9.37
C ASP A 87 5.05 -13.04 10.52
N TRP A 88 5.61 -13.30 11.71
CA TRP A 88 5.52 -12.39 12.85
C TRP A 88 6.16 -11.02 12.56
N LEU A 89 7.39 -11.00 12.02
CA LEU A 89 8.04 -9.74 11.63
C LEU A 89 7.25 -8.98 10.56
N SER A 90 6.65 -9.70 9.61
CA SER A 90 5.80 -9.12 8.57
C SER A 90 4.52 -8.53 9.16
N LEU A 91 3.90 -9.22 10.13
CA LEU A 91 2.74 -8.72 10.86
C LEU A 91 3.07 -7.42 11.62
N VAL A 92 4.19 -7.41 12.35
CA VAL A 92 4.65 -6.21 13.06
C VAL A 92 4.91 -5.07 12.08
N ALA A 93 5.53 -5.34 10.93
CA ALA A 93 5.78 -4.34 9.88
C ALA A 93 4.50 -3.67 9.38
N VAL A 94 3.45 -4.44 9.04
CA VAL A 94 2.16 -3.90 8.57
C VAL A 94 1.50 -3.01 9.63
N HIS A 95 1.55 -3.42 10.90
CA HIS A 95 1.03 -2.62 12.00
C HIS A 95 1.84 -1.33 12.19
N SER A 96 3.17 -1.39 12.07
CA SER A 96 4.02 -0.21 12.13
C SER A 96 3.80 0.76 10.97
N ASP A 97 3.61 0.27 9.74
CA ASP A 97 3.28 1.11 8.57
C ASP A 97 1.97 1.90 8.82
N SER A 98 0.95 1.22 9.33
CA SER A 98 -0.34 1.84 9.67
C SER A 98 -0.20 2.89 10.78
N TRP A 99 0.58 2.57 11.82
CA TRP A 99 0.84 3.48 12.93
C TRP A 99 1.59 4.74 12.48
N LEU A 100 2.63 4.61 11.67
CA LEU A 100 3.40 5.75 11.17
C LEU A 100 2.55 6.70 10.32
N LEU A 101 1.65 6.14 9.49
CA LEU A 101 0.70 6.95 8.74
C LEU A 101 -0.26 7.71 9.68
N SER A 102 -0.75 7.04 10.72
CA SER A 102 -1.60 7.65 11.75
C SER A 102 -0.89 8.81 12.45
N VAL A 103 0.36 8.62 12.89
CA VAL A 103 1.17 9.67 13.53
C VAL A 103 1.41 10.84 12.58
N ALA A 104 1.77 10.58 11.33
CA ALA A 104 2.02 11.64 10.34
C ALA A 104 0.77 12.51 10.10
N PHE A 105 -0.40 11.89 9.95
CA PHE A 105 -1.65 12.63 9.72
C PHE A 105 -2.24 13.24 10.98
N TYR A 106 -1.93 12.70 12.17
CA TYR A 106 -2.24 13.35 13.43
C TYR A 106 -1.45 14.67 13.57
N LEU A 107 -0.14 14.64 13.34
CA LEU A 107 0.70 15.85 13.33
C LEU A 107 0.29 16.82 12.21
N GLY A 108 -0.22 16.27 11.10
CA GLY A 108 -0.73 17.01 9.95
C GLY A 108 -2.19 17.43 10.05
N ALA A 109 -2.85 17.35 11.22
CA ALA A 109 -4.29 17.63 11.34
C ALA A 109 -4.71 19.03 10.88
N ARG A 110 -3.78 20.01 10.92
CA ARG A 110 -4.00 21.40 10.47
C ARG A 110 -3.59 21.66 9.03
N LEU A 111 -3.03 20.67 8.32
CA LEU A 111 -2.69 20.78 6.91
C LEU A 111 -3.96 20.90 6.06
N ASN A 112 -3.92 21.69 5.00
CA ASN A 112 -4.99 21.77 4.01
C ASN A 112 -5.02 20.53 3.09
N ARG A 113 -6.00 20.46 2.18
CA ARG A 113 -6.17 19.32 1.25
C ARG A 113 -4.90 19.03 0.43
N ASN A 114 -4.30 20.07 -0.15
CA ASN A 114 -3.15 19.93 -1.05
C ASN A 114 -1.88 19.53 -0.28
N GLU A 115 -1.71 20.06 0.94
CA GLU A 115 -0.61 19.70 1.83
C GLU A 115 -0.70 18.24 2.29
N ARG A 116 -1.90 17.76 2.63
CA ARG A 116 -2.13 16.34 2.95
C ARG A 116 -1.85 15.43 1.76
N LYS A 117 -2.27 15.82 0.54
CA LYS A 117 -1.96 15.09 -0.70
C LYS A 117 -0.45 15.04 -0.94
N ARG A 118 0.26 16.16 -0.75
CA ARG A 118 1.72 16.23 -0.87
C ARG A 118 2.43 15.36 0.16
N LEU A 119 2.01 15.41 1.44
CA LEU A 119 2.55 14.56 2.49
C LEU A 119 2.38 13.07 2.14
N PHE A 120 1.18 12.67 1.70
CA PHE A 120 0.92 11.30 1.28
C PHE A 120 1.81 10.86 0.12
N SER A 121 2.00 11.72 -0.89
CA SER A 121 2.90 11.45 -2.00
C SER A 121 4.32 11.17 -1.53
N LEU A 122 4.87 12.02 -0.64
CA LEU A 122 6.22 11.84 -0.10
C LEU A 122 6.36 10.52 0.68
N VAL A 123 5.35 10.18 1.48
CA VAL A 123 5.28 8.92 2.22
C VAL A 123 5.27 7.72 1.27
N ASN A 124 4.47 7.79 0.19
CA ASN A 124 4.25 6.70 -0.75
C ASN A 124 5.38 6.54 -1.80
N ASP A 125 6.29 7.51 -1.90
CA ASP A 125 7.53 7.40 -2.69
C ASP A 125 8.58 6.49 -2.01
N LEU A 126 8.37 6.12 -0.74
CA LEU A 126 9.20 5.18 0.00
C LEU A 126 8.55 3.79 0.00
N PRO A 127 9.33 2.69 -0.06
CA PRO A 127 8.76 1.36 0.17
C PRO A 127 8.22 1.28 1.60
N THR A 128 7.14 0.56 1.79
CA THR A 128 6.61 0.22 3.12
C THR A 128 7.63 -0.57 3.91
N ILE A 129 7.51 -0.56 5.24
CA ILE A 129 8.34 -1.38 6.12
C ILE A 129 8.08 -2.86 5.80
N PHE A 130 6.83 -3.23 5.53
CA PHE A 130 6.48 -4.56 5.08
C PHE A 130 7.29 -4.99 3.84
N GLU A 131 7.28 -4.21 2.76
CA GLU A 131 8.05 -4.51 1.55
C GLU A 131 9.55 -4.68 1.84
N VAL A 132 10.12 -3.79 2.66
CA VAL A 132 11.54 -3.87 3.06
C VAL A 132 11.86 -5.15 3.85
N VAL A 133 10.97 -5.58 4.74
CA VAL A 133 11.15 -6.79 5.56
C VAL A 133 10.95 -8.06 4.73
N THR A 134 10.00 -8.08 3.80
CA THR A 134 9.68 -9.27 3.00
C THR A 134 10.58 -9.48 1.79
N ASP A 135 11.13 -8.43 1.19
CA ASP A 135 11.99 -8.54 -0.01
C ASP A 135 13.42 -9.03 0.29
N ARG A 136 13.75 -9.30 1.55
CA ARG A 136 15.02 -9.93 1.93
C ARG A 136 15.05 -11.40 1.52
N LYS A 137 15.60 -11.65 0.32
CA LYS A 137 16.02 -13.01 -0.09
C LYS A 137 16.96 -13.59 0.99
N PRO A 138 16.79 -14.86 1.39
CA PRO A 138 17.68 -15.48 2.36
C PRO A 138 19.10 -15.54 1.81
N ILE A 139 20.05 -14.93 2.52
CA ILE A 139 21.48 -15.19 2.34
C ILE A 139 21.69 -16.65 2.76
N LYS A 140 21.93 -17.50 1.77
CA LYS A 140 22.29 -18.90 2.01
C LYS A 140 23.72 -18.92 2.56
N ASP A 141 23.88 -19.33 3.81
CA ASP A 141 25.18 -19.54 4.44
C ASP A 141 26.07 -20.45 3.57
N LYS A 142 27.29 -19.98 3.30
CA LYS A 142 28.35 -20.77 2.66
C LYS A 142 29.11 -21.58 3.71
N PRO A 143 29.36 -22.88 3.50
CA PRO A 143 30.60 -23.49 3.95
C PRO A 143 31.69 -23.34 2.89
N ALA A 144 32.92 -23.06 3.33
CA ALA A 144 34.17 -23.33 2.59
C ALA A 144 34.31 -24.86 2.40
N VAL A 145 34.95 -25.47 1.39
CA VAL A 145 36.23 -25.17 0.72
C VAL A 145 36.31 -25.91 -0.64
N ASP A 146 37.05 -25.30 -1.57
CA ASP A 146 37.92 -25.78 -2.66
C ASP A 146 37.48 -26.59 -3.93
N SER A 147 37.86 -25.98 -5.07
CA SER A 147 38.37 -26.43 -6.38
C SER A 147 37.82 -27.62 -7.19
N GLY A 148 37.44 -27.33 -8.47
CA GLY A 148 37.79 -28.19 -9.62
C GLY A 148 36.74 -28.46 -10.72
N SER A 149 36.78 -27.65 -11.79
CA SER A 149 36.55 -27.98 -13.23
C SER A 149 35.20 -28.48 -13.81
N LYS A 150 34.65 -27.62 -14.70
CA LYS A 150 33.79 -27.79 -15.90
C LYS A 150 33.11 -29.14 -16.20
N SER A 151 31.79 -29.11 -16.41
CA SER A 151 31.13 -29.57 -17.66
C SER A 151 29.65 -29.16 -17.76
N ARG A 152 29.16 -29.06 -19.00
CA ARG A 152 27.81 -28.68 -19.45
C ARG A 152 26.76 -29.76 -19.10
N GLY A 153 25.53 -29.34 -18.80
CA GLY A 153 24.37 -30.22 -18.81
C GLY A 153 23.08 -29.53 -18.37
N SER A 154 22.15 -29.36 -19.30
CA SER A 154 20.81 -28.79 -19.13
C SER A 154 19.93 -29.62 -18.18
N THR A 155 18.98 -29.00 -17.46
CA THR A 155 17.52 -29.30 -17.49
C THR A 155 16.76 -28.83 -16.21
N LYS A 156 15.73 -27.98 -16.45
CA LYS A 156 14.47 -27.73 -15.71
C LYS A 156 14.50 -27.05 -14.32
N VAL A 157 14.21 -25.74 -14.34
CA VAL A 157 13.57 -25.03 -13.22
C VAL A 157 12.06 -25.09 -13.43
N ARG A 158 11.32 -25.48 -12.39
CA ARG A 158 9.85 -25.45 -12.37
C ARG A 158 9.41 -24.01 -12.09
N ASP A 159 8.57 -23.55 -13.00
CA ASP A 159 7.95 -22.24 -13.10
C ASP A 159 6.85 -22.08 -12.04
N LEU A 160 6.88 -20.99 -11.28
CA LEU A 160 5.71 -20.46 -10.57
C LEU A 160 5.55 -18.98 -10.94
N SER A 161 5.29 -18.74 -12.22
CA SER A 161 4.89 -17.43 -12.76
C SER A 161 3.93 -17.56 -13.95
N SER A 162 2.81 -18.25 -13.75
CA SER A 162 1.52 -17.84 -14.32
C SER A 162 0.79 -17.14 -13.17
N PHE A 163 0.54 -15.84 -13.15
CA PHE A 163 -0.32 -15.03 -14.02
C PHE A 163 0.28 -13.62 -14.01
N LEU A 164 0.67 -12.99 -15.11
CA LEU A 164 -0.20 -12.32 -16.07
C LEU A 164 0.67 -11.99 -17.29
N ARG A 165 0.18 -12.32 -18.48
CA ARG A 165 0.86 -12.15 -19.76
C ARG A 165 0.84 -10.67 -20.16
N SER A 166 2.03 -10.15 -20.47
CA SER A 166 2.23 -8.99 -21.33
C SER A 166 1.90 -9.31 -22.80
N SER A 167 1.49 -8.27 -23.54
CA SER A 167 1.69 -8.10 -24.98
C SER A 167 1.53 -6.60 -25.25
N ASP A 168 2.58 -5.79 -25.22
CA ASP A 168 3.63 -5.57 -26.23
C ASP A 168 3.22 -4.56 -27.33
N GLY A 169 4.13 -3.62 -27.64
CA GLY A 169 3.93 -2.56 -28.63
C GLY A 169 4.78 -1.30 -28.42
N GLN A 170 6.02 -1.32 -28.92
CA GLN A 170 6.96 -0.19 -29.06
C GLN A 170 6.39 0.97 -29.92
N VAL A 171 6.84 2.23 -29.72
CA VAL A 171 7.68 3.06 -30.63
C VAL A 171 8.00 4.43 -29.96
N LYS A 172 9.19 4.95 -30.29
CA LYS A 172 9.92 6.12 -29.75
C LYS A 172 9.31 7.51 -30.04
N SER A 173 9.77 8.47 -29.22
CA SER A 173 10.23 9.86 -29.51
C SER A 173 9.46 11.02 -28.86
N ASN A 174 10.25 11.91 -28.23
CA ASN A 174 9.88 13.17 -27.56
C ASN A 174 9.78 14.30 -28.60
N PRO A 175 8.97 15.36 -28.39
CA PRO A 175 9.56 16.63 -27.93
C PRO A 175 8.67 17.48 -26.98
N LYS A 176 9.34 18.42 -26.30
CA LYS A 176 8.84 19.50 -25.40
C LYS A 176 7.90 20.49 -26.12
N PHE A 177 6.97 21.14 -25.40
CA PHE A 177 7.00 22.58 -25.03
C PHE A 177 5.76 22.98 -24.20
N ALA A 178 5.93 24.08 -23.44
CA ALA A 178 5.10 24.69 -22.40
C ALA A 178 3.73 25.23 -22.85
N ASP A 179 2.78 25.43 -21.92
CA ASP A 179 2.40 26.74 -21.35
C ASP A 179 1.06 26.66 -20.58
N GLU A 180 0.88 27.61 -19.67
CA GLU A 180 -0.07 27.76 -18.57
C GLU A 180 -1.55 28.00 -18.97
N GLY A 181 -2.49 27.68 -18.06
CA GLY A 181 -3.89 28.11 -18.18
C GLY A 181 -4.83 27.45 -17.17
N TYR A 182 -5.19 28.21 -16.14
CA TYR A 182 -6.10 27.91 -15.03
C TYR A 182 -7.48 27.37 -15.48
N GLU A 183 -8.04 26.40 -14.74
CA GLU A 183 -9.35 26.54 -14.07
C GLU A 183 -9.67 25.30 -13.22
N ASP A 184 -10.37 25.61 -12.13
CA ASP A 184 -10.95 24.79 -11.07
C ASP A 184 -11.67 23.53 -11.58
N ASP A 185 -11.48 22.36 -10.95
CA ASP A 185 -12.61 21.45 -10.74
C ASP A 185 -12.32 20.38 -9.68
N ASP A 186 -13.36 20.15 -8.89
CA ASP A 186 -13.58 19.06 -7.95
C ASP A 186 -13.44 17.67 -8.63
N ASP A 187 -13.57 16.59 -7.84
CA ASP A 187 -13.69 15.19 -8.29
C ASP A 187 -12.40 14.39 -8.51
N GLU A 188 -11.71 14.11 -7.40
CA GLU A 188 -10.92 12.87 -7.26
C GLU A 188 -11.83 11.68 -6.86
N HIS A 189 -13.02 11.59 -7.47
CA HIS A 189 -13.76 10.34 -7.56
C HIS A 189 -13.14 9.55 -8.70
N SER A 190 -12.57 8.38 -8.39
CA SER A 190 -12.13 7.37 -9.36
C SER A 190 -13.00 7.41 -10.62
N GLU A 191 -12.46 7.93 -11.72
CA GLU A 191 -13.22 8.17 -12.95
C GLU A 191 -13.83 6.84 -13.41
N THR A 192 -15.11 6.63 -13.14
CA THR A 192 -15.80 5.40 -13.53
C THR A 192 -16.00 5.47 -15.03
N LEU A 193 -15.14 4.76 -15.77
CA LEU A 193 -15.14 4.80 -17.23
C LEU A 193 -16.10 3.79 -17.83
N CYS A 194 -16.83 4.21 -18.87
CA CYS A 194 -17.69 3.32 -19.63
C CYS A 194 -16.85 2.26 -20.37
N GLY A 195 -17.11 0.98 -20.10
CA GLY A 195 -16.40 -0.15 -20.71
C GLY A 195 -16.60 -0.33 -22.22
N CYS A 196 -17.37 0.54 -22.89
CA CYS A 196 -17.58 0.53 -24.34
C CYS A 196 -16.94 1.73 -25.06
N CYS A 197 -17.02 2.94 -24.50
CA CYS A 197 -16.54 4.16 -25.16
C CYS A 197 -15.41 4.87 -24.41
N GLY A 198 -15.07 4.43 -23.20
CA GLY A 198 -14.06 5.05 -22.36
C GLY A 198 -14.45 6.40 -21.76
N GLY A 199 -15.68 6.89 -22.00
CA GLY A 199 -16.15 8.16 -21.43
C GLY A 199 -16.38 8.08 -19.91
N ASN A 200 -16.17 9.22 -19.26
CA ASN A 200 -16.30 9.42 -17.81
C ASN A 200 -17.75 9.32 -17.33
N TYR A 201 -17.90 8.98 -16.04
CA TYR A 201 -19.18 9.00 -15.35
C TYR A 201 -19.82 10.39 -15.37
N ASN A 202 -21.11 10.42 -15.65
CA ASN A 202 -21.96 11.60 -15.59
C ASN A 202 -23.29 11.18 -14.95
N ALA A 203 -23.68 11.87 -13.87
CA ALA A 203 -24.89 11.59 -13.10
C ALA A 203 -26.20 11.83 -13.90
N ASP A 204 -26.15 12.68 -14.93
CA ASP A 204 -27.31 12.97 -15.80
C ASP A 204 -27.53 11.88 -16.87
N GLU A 205 -26.57 10.98 -17.06
CA GLU A 205 -26.69 9.89 -18.02
C GLU A 205 -27.14 8.59 -17.34
N PHE A 206 -27.86 7.74 -18.09
CA PHE A 206 -28.22 6.42 -17.59
C PHE A 206 -27.05 5.44 -17.73
N TRP A 207 -26.71 4.75 -16.64
CA TRP A 207 -25.65 3.75 -16.57
C TRP A 207 -26.17 2.39 -16.07
N ILE A 208 -25.52 1.31 -16.52
CA ILE A 208 -25.83 -0.06 -16.10
C ILE A 208 -24.54 -0.87 -15.91
N GLY A 209 -24.48 -1.64 -14.80
CA GLY A 209 -23.36 -2.51 -14.45
C GLY A 209 -23.57 -3.95 -14.90
N CYS A 210 -22.54 -4.58 -15.49
CA CYS A 210 -22.58 -5.97 -15.96
C CYS A 210 -22.28 -6.97 -14.83
N ASP A 211 -23.17 -7.92 -14.57
CA ASP A 211 -23.01 -8.94 -13.51
C ASP A 211 -21.91 -9.97 -13.77
N VAL A 212 -21.26 -9.94 -14.93
CA VAL A 212 -20.22 -10.93 -15.32
C VAL A 212 -18.81 -10.35 -15.26
N CYS A 213 -18.63 -9.09 -15.65
CA CYS A 213 -17.31 -8.46 -15.67
C CYS A 213 -17.22 -7.24 -14.77
N GLU A 214 -18.29 -6.91 -14.03
CA GLU A 214 -18.37 -5.84 -13.04
C GLU A 214 -18.02 -4.44 -13.58
N ARG A 215 -17.99 -4.28 -14.91
CA ARG A 215 -17.79 -2.99 -15.58
C ARG A 215 -19.11 -2.24 -15.76
N TRP A 216 -19.01 -0.92 -15.75
CA TRP A 216 -20.09 0.04 -15.96
C TRP A 216 -20.16 0.51 -17.42
N PHE A 217 -21.37 0.79 -17.90
CA PHE A 217 -21.61 1.21 -19.27
C PHE A 217 -22.72 2.26 -19.33
N HIS A 218 -22.58 3.26 -20.21
CA HIS A 218 -23.73 4.08 -20.59
C HIS A 218 -24.81 3.19 -21.23
N GLY A 219 -26.08 3.38 -20.87
CA GLY A 219 -27.18 2.66 -21.47
C GLY A 219 -27.25 2.82 -22.99
N LYS A 220 -26.92 4.01 -23.52
CA LYS A 220 -26.79 4.27 -24.97
C LYS A 220 -25.72 3.40 -25.64
N CYS A 221 -24.57 3.18 -24.98
CA CYS A 221 -23.47 2.38 -25.51
C CYS A 221 -23.82 0.89 -25.61
N VAL A 222 -24.74 0.41 -24.76
CA VAL A 222 -25.17 -1.00 -24.73
C VAL A 222 -26.62 -1.21 -25.15
N LYS A 223 -27.28 -0.17 -25.66
CA LYS A 223 -28.67 -0.18 -26.15
C LYS A 223 -29.69 -0.66 -25.11
N ILE A 224 -29.52 -0.19 -23.86
CA ILE A 224 -30.46 -0.40 -22.75
C ILE A 224 -30.98 0.96 -22.29
N THR A 225 -32.29 1.08 -22.17
CA THR A 225 -32.97 2.26 -21.61
C THR A 225 -33.30 2.01 -20.13
N PRO A 226 -33.51 3.07 -19.33
CA PRO A 226 -33.93 2.93 -17.93
C PRO A 226 -35.15 2.00 -17.76
N ALA A 227 -36.21 2.24 -18.55
CA ALA A 227 -37.42 1.42 -18.53
C ALA A 227 -37.17 -0.06 -18.87
N LYS A 228 -36.19 -0.36 -19.73
CA LYS A 228 -35.81 -1.74 -20.03
C LYS A 228 -35.02 -2.35 -18.86
N ALA A 229 -34.20 -1.57 -18.18
CA ALA A 229 -33.38 -2.01 -17.06
C ALA A 229 -34.19 -2.40 -15.81
N GLU A 230 -35.32 -1.74 -15.57
CA GLU A 230 -36.26 -2.08 -14.48
C GLU A 230 -36.70 -3.57 -14.52
N GLY A 231 -36.79 -4.16 -15.71
CA GLY A 231 -37.15 -5.57 -15.90
C GLY A 231 -35.98 -6.56 -15.90
N ILE A 232 -34.74 -6.09 -15.83
CA ILE A 232 -33.55 -6.94 -15.94
C ILE A 232 -33.10 -7.39 -14.54
N LYS A 233 -33.26 -8.68 -14.25
CA LYS A 233 -32.75 -9.28 -13.00
C LYS A 233 -31.22 -9.47 -12.99
N GLN A 234 -30.66 -9.79 -14.16
CA GLN A 234 -29.22 -9.93 -14.37
C GLN A 234 -28.86 -9.40 -15.75
N TYR A 235 -28.06 -8.34 -15.78
CA TYR A 235 -27.57 -7.71 -16.98
C TYR A 235 -26.21 -8.26 -17.40
N LYS A 236 -26.11 -8.65 -18.68
CA LYS A 236 -24.84 -9.08 -19.31
C LYS A 236 -24.51 -8.14 -20.45
N CYS A 237 -23.33 -7.53 -20.41
CA CYS A 237 -22.86 -6.68 -21.50
C CYS A 237 -22.70 -7.47 -22.82
N PRO A 238 -22.68 -6.80 -23.99
CA PRO A 238 -22.53 -7.47 -25.28
C PRO A 238 -21.32 -8.42 -25.35
N SER A 239 -20.18 -8.00 -24.80
CA SER A 239 -18.95 -8.81 -24.77
C SER A 239 -19.09 -10.08 -23.94
N CYS A 240 -19.80 -10.03 -22.80
CA CYS A 240 -20.05 -11.20 -21.96
C CYS A 240 -21.15 -12.12 -22.54
N SER A 241 -22.12 -11.54 -23.26
CA SER A 241 -23.17 -12.29 -23.94
C SER A 241 -22.63 -13.13 -25.10
N MET A 242 -21.67 -12.59 -25.87
CA MET A 242 -21.07 -13.30 -27.01
C MET A 242 -20.12 -14.44 -26.60
N LYS A 243 -19.52 -14.40 -25.41
CA LYS A 243 -18.58 -15.44 -24.93
C LYS A 243 -19.23 -16.81 -24.67
N ARG A 244 -20.56 -16.90 -24.56
CA ARG A 244 -21.29 -18.17 -24.32
C ARG A 244 -21.74 -18.92 -25.59
N ASN A 245 -21.59 -18.33 -26.78
CA ASN A 245 -22.06 -18.94 -28.03
C ASN A 245 -20.94 -19.60 -28.86
N LYS A 246 -19.76 -19.81 -28.29
CA LYS A 246 -18.72 -20.68 -28.85
C LYS A 246 -18.62 -21.96 -28.03
N THR A 247 -19.59 -22.84 -28.24
CA THR A 247 -19.53 -24.27 -27.90
C THR A 247 -20.09 -25.03 -29.07
#